data_AF-A0A6V7KZN8-F1
#
_entry.id   AF-A0A6V7KZN8-F1
#
_cell.length_a   1.000
_cell.length_b   1.000
_cell.length_c   1.000
_cell.angle_alpha   90.00
_cell.angle_beta   90.00
_cell.angle_gamma   90.00
#
_symmetry.space_group_name_H-M   'P 1'
#
loop_
_entity.id
_entity.type
_entity.pdbx_description
1 polymer ?
#
loop_
_entity_poly.entity_id
_entity_poly.type
_entity_poly.pdbx_seq_one_letter_code
_entity_poly.pdbx_strand_id
1 'polypeptide(L)'
;VCKHFDHTCQQLLNRGFSLMEKYHSQCLRTVKSQLPRRESERRNHPLARHCDVLTAIETRISMLSMTFMKYVNLHLCCFIPGK
;
A
#
# COMPACT_ATOMS: atom_id res chain seq x y z
N VAL A 1 -7.68 -2.03 -28.71
CA VAL A 1 -7.79 -2.68 -27.38
C VAL A 1 -9.27 -2.84 -27.05
N CYS A 2 -9.68 -3.94 -26.41
CA CYS A 2 -11.08 -4.20 -26.08
C CYS A 2 -11.52 -3.30 -24.91
N LYS A 3 -12.43 -2.33 -25.17
CA LYS A 3 -12.90 -1.37 -24.16
C LYS A 3 -13.51 -2.02 -22.91
N HIS A 4 -14.17 -3.17 -23.09
CA HIS A 4 -14.74 -3.92 -21.98
C HIS A 4 -13.64 -4.51 -21.08
N PHE A 5 -12.63 -5.12 -21.69
CA PHE A 5 -11.48 -5.66 -20.97
C PHE A 5 -10.75 -4.55 -20.19
N ASP A 6 -10.51 -3.40 -20.82
CA ASP A 6 -9.87 -2.24 -20.17
C ASP A 6 -10.69 -1.77 -18.96
N HIS A 7 -12.01 -1.67 -19.10
CA HIS A 7 -12.87 -1.26 -18.00
C HIS A 7 -12.88 -2.27 -16.85
N THR A 8 -12.96 -3.57 -17.14
CA THR A 8 -12.94 -4.63 -16.13
C THR A 8 -11.61 -4.66 -15.39
N CYS A 9 -10.50 -4.66 -16.12
CA CYS A 9 -9.16 -4.66 -15.53
C CYS A 9 -8.93 -3.41 -14.68
N GLN A 10 -9.44 -2.25 -15.11
CA GLN A 10 -9.35 -1.01 -14.36
C GLN A 10 -10.03 -1.08 -13.01
N GLN A 11 -11.28 -1.56 -12.99
CA GLN A 11 -12.02 -1.73 -11.75
C GLN A 11 -11.30 -2.70 -10.80
N LEU A 12 -10.79 -3.82 -11.32
CA LEU A 12 -10.05 -4.81 -10.55
C LEU A 12 -8.77 -4.23 -9.95
N LEU A 13 -7.99 -3.49 -10.74
CA LEU A 13 -6.73 -2.90 -10.31
C LEU A 13 -6.94 -1.80 -9.26
N ASN A 14 -7.86 -0.87 -9.52
CA ASN A 14 -8.19 0.20 -8.57
C ASN A 14 -8.67 -0.38 -7.24
N ARG A 15 -9.61 -1.33 -7.29
CA ARG A 15 -10.13 -2.01 -6.09
C ARG A 15 -9.02 -2.77 -5.37
N GLY A 16 -8.19 -3.50 -6.11
CA GLY A 16 -7.07 -4.27 -5.55
C GLY A 16 -6.08 -3.39 -4.81
N PHE A 17 -5.69 -2.25 -5.41
CA PHE A 17 -4.78 -1.29 -4.79
C PHE A 17 -5.36 -0.72 -3.49
N SER A 18 -6.61 -0.25 -3.51
CA SER A 18 -7.26 0.29 -2.30
C SER A 18 -7.42 -0.74 -1.18
N LEU A 19 -7.71 -2.01 -1.51
CA LEU A 19 -7.80 -3.08 -0.52
C LEU A 19 -6.42 -3.41 0.07
N MET A 20 -5.39 -3.44 -0.77
CA MET A 20 -4.00 -3.68 -0.35
C MET A 20 -3.51 -2.58 0.60
N GLU A 21 -3.74 -1.31 0.30
CA GLU A 21 -3.39 -0.19 1.18
C GLU A 21 -4.06 -0.32 2.56
N LYS A 22 -5.37 -0.60 2.58
CA LYS A 22 -6.13 -0.78 3.83
C LYS A 22 -5.60 -1.94 4.66
N TYR A 23 -5.33 -3.07 4.02
CA TYR A 23 -4.79 -4.26 4.68
C TYR A 23 -3.41 -3.98 5.27
N HIS A 24 -2.52 -3.36 4.50
CA HIS A 24 -1.19 -3.01 4.96
C HIS A 24 -1.22 -2.05 6.17
N SER A 25 -2.04 -0.99 6.09
CA SER A 25 -2.23 -0.03 7.17
C SER A 25 -2.73 -0.71 8.45
N GLN A 26 -3.65 -1.67 8.34
CA GLN A 26 -4.11 -2.47 9.48
C GLN A 26 -2.97 -3.29 10.09
N CYS A 27 -2.19 -4.02 9.28
CA CYS A 27 -1.05 -4.79 9.76
C CYS A 27 -0.03 -3.91 10.49
N LEU A 28 0.36 -2.78 9.90
CA LEU A 28 1.34 -1.87 10.47
C LEU A 28 0.85 -1.28 11.80
N ARG A 29 -0.41 -0.87 11.87
CA ARG A 29 -1.03 -0.38 13.11
C ARG A 29 -1.06 -1.45 14.19
N THR A 30 -1.44 -2.68 13.86
CA THR A 30 -1.47 -3.81 14.81
C THR A 30 -0.09 -4.09 15.37
N VAL A 31 0.95 -4.13 14.54
CA VAL A 31 2.33 -4.34 15.00
C VAL A 31 2.80 -3.16 15.86
N LYS A 32 2.64 -1.92 15.38
CA LYS A 32 3.05 -0.71 16.13
C LYS A 32 2.38 -0.60 17.50
N SER A 33 1.13 -1.03 17.64
CA SER A 33 0.41 -1.00 18.91
C SER A 33 0.99 -1.91 19.99
N GLN A 34 1.75 -2.94 19.59
CA GLN A 34 2.41 -3.89 20.49
C GLN A 34 3.84 -3.47 20.84
N LEU A 35 4.38 -2.44 20.17
CA LEU A 35 5.73 -1.96 20.44
C LEU A 35 5.75 -1.03 21.65
N PRO A 36 6.82 -1.07 22.46
CA PRO A 36 7.01 -0.08 23.52
C PRO A 36 7.16 1.34 22.93
N ARG A 37 6.76 2.33 23.72
CA ARG A 37 6.83 3.74 23.34
C ARG A 37 8.27 4.26 23.28
N ARG A 38 9.15 3.76 24.14
CA ARG A 38 10.57 4.15 24.20
C ARG A 38 11.38 3.43 23.13
N GLU A 39 12.19 4.18 22.39
CA GLU A 39 12.96 3.65 21.26
C GLU A 39 14.06 2.67 21.69
N SER A 40 14.67 2.88 22.86
CA SER A 40 15.66 1.94 23.43
C SER A 40 15.07 0.55 23.70
N GLU A 41 13.83 0.50 24.19
CA GLU A 41 13.11 -0.74 24.43
C GLU A 41 12.60 -1.35 23.11
N ARG A 42 12.17 -0.50 22.18
CA ARG A 42 11.67 -0.93 20.87
C ARG A 42 12.71 -1.68 20.07
N ARG A 43 13.95 -1.19 20.02
CA ARG A 43 15.04 -1.80 19.22
C ARG A 43 15.35 -3.24 19.64
N ASN A 44 15.07 -3.61 20.87
CA ASN A 44 15.28 -4.96 21.39
C ASN A 44 14.01 -5.83 21.36
N HIS A 45 12.87 -5.28 20.93
CA HIS A 45 11.59 -6.00 20.93
C HIS A 45 11.53 -7.02 19.78
N PRO A 46 10.97 -8.23 19.99
CA PRO A 46 10.88 -9.25 18.94
C PRO A 46 10.19 -8.80 17.65
N LEU A 47 9.22 -7.88 17.76
CA LEU A 47 8.49 -7.33 16.61
C LEU A 47 9.17 -6.13 15.93
N ALA A 48 10.32 -5.65 16.42
CA ALA A 48 10.98 -4.47 15.85
C ALA A 48 11.28 -4.64 14.36
N ARG A 49 11.91 -5.78 14.01
CA ARG A 49 12.23 -6.12 12.62
C ARG A 49 10.98 -6.24 11.74
N HIS A 50 9.87 -6.77 12.28
CA HIS A 50 8.60 -6.85 11.55
C HIS A 50 8.05 -5.45 11.27
N CYS A 51 8.14 -4.53 12.23
CA CYS A 51 7.74 -3.14 12.04
C CYS A 51 8.62 -2.43 11.00
N ASP A 52 9.93 -2.69 10.98
CA ASP A 52 10.85 -2.10 9.99
C ASP A 52 10.51 -2.58 8.58
N VAL A 53 10.28 -3.88 8.39
CA VAL A 53 9.86 -4.44 7.11
C VAL A 53 8.53 -3.83 6.65
N LEU A 54 7.54 -3.75 7.54
CA LEU A 54 6.26 -3.14 7.20
C LEU A 54 6.41 -1.64 6.88
N THR A 55 7.25 -0.90 7.59
CA THR A 55 7.51 0.52 7.32
C THR A 55 8.21 0.71 5.96
N ALA A 56 9.13 -0.19 5.59
CA ALA A 56 9.73 -0.19 4.26
C ALA A 56 8.69 -0.45 3.16
N ILE A 57 7.76 -1.37 3.39
CA ILE A 57 6.65 -1.64 2.46
C ILE A 57 5.72 -0.42 2.35
N GLU A 58 5.31 0.19 3.47
CA GLU A 58 4.49 1.42 3.51
C GLU A 58 5.12 2.54 2.67
N THR A 59 6.44 2.67 2.72
CA THR A 59 7.18 3.66 1.93
C THR A 59 7.02 3.39 0.43
N ARG A 60 7.12 2.12 -0.01
CA ARG A 60 6.91 1.74 -1.42
C ARG A 60 5.46 1.95 -1.85
N ILE A 61 4.50 1.59 -0.99
CA ILE A 61 3.07 1.84 -1.23
C ILE A 61 2.82 3.34 -1.39
N SER A 62 3.33 4.17 -0.49
CA SER A 62 3.18 5.63 -0.55
C SER A 62 3.74 6.22 -1.85
N MET A 63 4.89 5.71 -2.34
CA MET A 63 5.42 6.10 -3.64
C MET A 63 4.47 5.75 -4.79
N LEU A 64 3.93 4.53 -4.79
CA LEU A 64 2.94 4.11 -5.78
C LEU A 64 1.66 4.96 -5.68
N SER A 65 1.17 5.25 -4.47
CA SER A 65 -0.02 6.07 -4.25
C SER A 65 0.18 7.48 -4.79
N MET A 66 1.35 8.10 -4.58
CA MET A 66 1.67 9.41 -5.18
C MET A 66 1.61 9.39 -6.71
N THR A 67 2.04 8.29 -7.35
CA THR A 67 1.99 8.15 -8.81
C THR A 67 0.58 7.87 -9.31
N PHE A 68 -0.14 6.95 -8.66
CA PHE A 68 -1.34 6.35 -9.23
C PHE A 68 -2.66 6.88 -8.66
N MET A 69 -2.70 7.44 -7.44
CA MET A 69 -3.98 7.79 -6.79
C MET A 69 -4.81 8.80 -7.59
N LYS A 70 -4.17 9.74 -8.28
CA LYS A 70 -4.88 10.66 -9.18
C LYS A 70 -5.65 9.89 -10.26
N TYR A 71 -5.04 8.88 -10.86
CA TYR A 71 -5.65 8.06 -11.93
C TYR A 71 -6.67 7.06 -11.38
N VAL A 72 -6.42 6.51 -10.19
CA VAL A 72 -7.35 5.64 -9.48
C VAL A 72 -8.65 6.40 -9.18
N ASN A 73 -8.55 7.61 -8.63
CA ASN A 73 -9.71 8.45 -8.28
C ASN A 73 -10.50 8.93 -9.50
N LEU A 74 -9.83 9.11 -10.65
CA LEU A 74 -10.49 9.48 -11.91
C LEU A 74 -11.01 8.27 -12.69
N HIS A 75 -10.90 7.05 -12.16
CA HIS A 75 -11.23 5.81 -12.86
C HIS A 75 -10.57 5.73 -14.25
N LEU A 76 -9.25 5.96 -14.30
CA LEU A 76 -8.46 5.99 -15.55
C LEU A 76 -7.47 4.83 -15.70
N CYS A 77 -7.33 3.93 -14.71
CA CYS A 77 -6.21 2.99 -14.72
C CYS A 77 -6.44 1.72 -15.54
N CYS A 78 -5.78 1.57 -16.68
CA CYS A 78 -5.21 0.29 -17.10
C CYS A 78 -3.89 0.59 -17.78
N PHE A 79 -2.80 -0.06 -17.32
CA PHE A 79 -1.45 -0.02 -17.89
C PHE A 79 -1.11 1.28 -18.58
N ILE A 80 -0.45 2.23 -17.92
CA ILE A 80 0.02 3.44 -18.61
C ILE A 80 1.06 2.99 -19.66
N PRO A 81 0.75 2.90 -20.97
CA PRO A 81 1.70 2.40 -21.95
C PRO A 81 2.38 3.62 -22.58
N GLY A 82 3.66 3.82 -22.30
CA GLY A 82 4.40 4.98 -22.81
C GLY A 82 4.16 6.28 -22.04
N LYS A 83 3.60 6.20 -20.83
CA LYS A 83 3.86 7.13 -19.73
C LYS A 83 4.18 6.33 -18.47
#